data_AF-A0A7W1FJC3-F1
#
_entry.id   AF-A0A7W1FJC3-F1
#
_cell.length_a   1.000
_cell.length_b   1.000
_cell.length_c   1.000
_cell.angle_alpha   90.00
_cell.angle_beta   90.00
_cell.angle_gamma   90.00
#
_symmetry.space_group_name_H-M   'P 1'
#
loop_
_entity.id
_entity.type
_entity.pdbx_description
1 polymer ?
#
loop_
_entity_poly.entity_id
_entity_poly.type
_entity_poly.pdbx_seq_one_letter_code
_entity_poly.pdbx_strand_id
1 'polypeptide(L)'
;MKRFTSCKEAAKAVAEAMEHDLPLYRRFALNFHLLVCSACRRYRSQVIGLNRLVRRHVREPNQVVVELDSDTRQRLVDRLRQANATPTGGTLSTGNDHTPGGTPVTP
;
A
#
# COMPACT_ATOMS: atom_id res chain seq x y z
N MET A 1 28.45 -8.74 -16.08
CA MET A 1 28.60 -9.78 -15.03
C MET A 1 27.25 -10.01 -14.37
N LYS A 2 26.64 -11.17 -14.62
CA LYS A 2 25.30 -11.54 -14.12
C LYS A 2 25.48 -12.23 -12.76
N ARG A 3 25.63 -11.46 -11.68
CA ARG A 3 25.80 -11.99 -10.32
C ARG A 3 24.49 -11.87 -9.56
N PHE A 4 23.76 -12.97 -9.47
CA PHE A 4 22.66 -13.37 -8.55
C PHE A 4 21.48 -12.42 -8.26
N THR A 5 21.58 -11.12 -8.55
CA THR A 5 20.52 -10.11 -8.49
C THR A 5 20.97 -8.95 -9.39
N SER A 6 20.16 -8.60 -10.39
CA SER A 6 20.38 -7.43 -11.23
C SER A 6 20.15 -6.13 -10.46
N CYS A 7 20.71 -5.01 -10.91
CA CYS A 7 20.47 -3.69 -10.30
C CYS A 7 18.96 -3.36 -10.25
N LYS A 8 18.18 -3.83 -11.23
CA LYS A 8 16.71 -3.68 -11.28
C LYS A 8 16.03 -4.45 -10.13
N GLU A 9 16.44 -5.69 -9.90
CA GLU A 9 15.92 -6.50 -8.79
C GLU A 9 16.34 -5.94 -7.44
N ALA A 10 17.57 -5.42 -7.32
CA ALA A 10 18.02 -4.75 -6.11
C ALA A 10 17.20 -3.47 -5.84
N ALA A 11 16.93 -2.66 -6.87
CA ALA A 11 16.08 -1.48 -6.73
C ALA A 11 14.64 -1.86 -6.31
N LYS A 12 14.07 -2.90 -6.93
CA LYS A 12 12.75 -3.43 -6.55
C LYS A 12 12.72 -3.92 -5.10
N ALA A 13 13.74 -4.66 -4.67
CA ALA A 13 13.86 -5.15 -3.30
C ALA A 13 14.02 -4.00 -2.28
N VAL A 14 14.70 -2.91 -2.64
CA VAL A 14 14.78 -1.70 -1.81
C VAL A 14 13.42 -1.04 -1.65
N ALA A 15 12.66 -0.87 -2.73
CA ALA A 15 11.31 -0.30 -2.67
C ALA A 15 10.35 -1.20 -1.87
N GLU A 16 10.40 -2.51 -2.12
CA GLU A 16 9.61 -3.51 -1.41
C GLU A 16 9.90 -3.48 0.10
N ALA A 17 11.16 -3.29 0.50
CA ALA A 17 11.57 -3.19 1.91
C ALA A 17 11.10 -1.92 2.62
N MET A 18 10.53 -0.97 1.90
CA MET A 18 9.93 0.24 2.49
C MET A 18 8.44 0.09 2.78
N GLU A 19 7.78 -0.89 2.16
CA GLU A 19 6.36 -1.15 2.33
C GLU A 19 6.13 -2.32 3.30
N HIS A 20 6.90 -3.40 3.16
CA HIS A 20 6.80 -4.59 4.00
C HIS A 20 8.16 -5.24 4.27
N ASP A 21 8.19 -6.13 5.26
CA ASP A 21 9.39 -6.90 5.56
C ASP A 21 9.70 -7.89 4.45
N LEU A 22 10.94 -7.84 3.95
CA LEU A 22 11.42 -8.81 2.97
C LEU A 22 11.68 -10.18 3.61
N PRO A 23 11.40 -11.27 2.87
CA PRO A 23 11.90 -12.59 3.22
C PRO A 23 13.42 -12.56 3.44
N LEU A 24 13.89 -13.27 4.47
CA LEU A 24 15.29 -13.24 4.89
C LEU A 24 16.28 -13.47 3.75
N TYR A 25 16.00 -14.44 2.86
CA TYR A 25 16.85 -14.74 1.70
C TYR A 25 17.02 -13.54 0.75
N ARG A 26 15.95 -12.78 0.47
CA ARG A 26 16.02 -11.57 -0.36
C ARG A 26 16.81 -10.47 0.31
N ARG A 27 16.71 -10.37 1.64
CA ARG A 27 17.44 -9.39 2.44
C ARG A 27 18.95 -9.63 2.35
N PHE A 28 19.39 -10.89 2.43
CA PHE A 28 20.80 -11.27 2.24
C PHE A 28 21.29 -10.99 0.82
N ALA A 29 20.52 -11.38 -0.20
CA ALA A 29 20.88 -11.13 -1.60
C ALA A 29 21.02 -9.62 -1.89
N LEU A 30 20.09 -8.81 -1.40
CA LEU A 30 20.14 -7.35 -1.52
C LEU A 30 21.36 -6.77 -0.80
N ASN A 31 21.64 -7.19 0.44
CA ASN A 31 22.80 -6.72 1.19
C ASN A 31 24.12 -7.05 0.45
N PHE A 32 24.23 -8.27 -0.10
CA PHE A 32 25.39 -8.65 -0.91
C PHE A 32 25.53 -7.78 -2.16
N HIS A 33 24.44 -7.51 -2.87
CA HIS A 33 24.47 -6.63 -4.05
C HIS A 33 24.91 -5.20 -3.71
N LEU A 34 24.45 -4.65 -2.57
CA LEU A 34 24.85 -3.32 -2.11
C LEU A 34 26.32 -3.26 -1.67
N LEU A 35 26.92 -4.40 -1.30
CA LEU A 35 28.36 -4.47 -1.03
C LEU A 35 29.18 -4.25 -2.30
N VAL A 36 28.75 -4.82 -3.42
CA VAL A 36 29.50 -4.79 -4.69
C VAL A 36 29.10 -3.65 -5.64
N CYS A 37 27.91 -3.06 -5.48
CA CYS A 37 27.38 -2.03 -6.37
C CYS A 37 27.20 -0.69 -5.64
N SER A 38 28.09 0.27 -5.91
CA SER A 38 28.04 1.63 -5.35
C SER A 38 26.79 2.40 -5.79
N ALA A 39 26.34 2.21 -7.04
CA ALA A 39 25.15 2.87 -7.58
C ALA A 39 23.88 2.47 -6.80
N CYS A 40 23.67 1.16 -6.56
CA CYS A 40 22.54 0.69 -5.77
C CYS A 40 22.64 1.13 -4.30
N ARG A 41 23.85 1.27 -3.74
CA ARG A 41 24.05 1.82 -2.40
C ARG A 41 23.61 3.28 -2.32
N ARG A 42 23.96 4.10 -3.31
CA ARG A 42 23.55 5.51 -3.39
C ARG A 42 22.04 5.64 -3.59
N TYR A 43 21.47 4.84 -4.48
CA TYR A 43 20.01 4.78 -4.70
C TYR A 43 19.25 4.48 -3.41
N ARG A 44 19.68 3.45 -2.65
CA ARG A 44 19.07 3.10 -1.36
C ARG A 44 19.07 4.29 -0.39
N SER A 45 20.20 4.98 -0.24
CA SER A 45 20.29 6.16 0.63
C SER A 45 19.37 7.30 0.18
N GLN A 46 19.26 7.54 -1.13
CA GLN A 46 18.37 8.57 -1.69
C GLN A 46 16.90 8.29 -1.39
N VAL A 47 16.43 7.08 -1.70
CA VAL A 47 15.00 6.74 -1.55
C VAL A 47 14.60 6.66 -0.08
N ILE A 48 15.45 6.10 0.78
CA ILE A 48 15.19 6.08 2.24
C ILE A 48 15.18 7.51 2.80
N GLY A 49 16.11 8.37 2.36
CA GLY A 49 16.15 9.78 2.75
C GLY A 49 14.88 10.51 2.34
N LEU A 50 14.45 10.36 1.09
CA LEU A 50 13.22 10.96 0.58
C LEU A 50 11.99 10.48 1.35
N ASN A 51 11.84 9.16 1.54
CA ASN A 51 10.72 8.60 2.31
C ASN A 51 10.69 9.14 3.76
N ARG A 52 11.86 9.27 4.40
CA ARG A 52 11.94 9.86 5.75
C ARG A 52 11.51 11.33 5.75
N LEU A 53 11.92 12.12 4.77
CA LEU A 53 11.53 13.53 4.64
C LEU A 53 10.02 13.66 4.41
N VAL A 54 9.47 12.89 3.48
CA VAL A 54 8.03 12.87 3.20
C VAL A 54 7.24 12.47 4.45
N ARG A 55 7.63 11.39 5.14
CA ARG A 55 6.97 10.95 6.38
C ARG A 55 7.06 12.00 7.48
N ARG A 56 8.16 12.75 7.58
CA ARG A 56 8.29 13.85 8.53
C ARG A 56 7.33 14.99 8.21
N HIS A 57 7.21 15.36 6.94
CA HIS A 57 6.38 16.47 6.50
C HIS A 57 4.88 16.12 6.53
N VAL A 58 4.52 14.89 6.20
CA VAL A 58 3.13 14.38 6.32
C VAL A 58 2.71 14.22 7.78
N ARG A 59 3.67 13.98 8.69
CA ARG A 59 3.42 13.91 10.14
C ARG A 59 3.40 15.28 10.82
N GLU A 60 3.75 16.36 10.12
CA GLU A 60 3.38 17.70 10.60
C GLU A 60 1.84 17.80 10.59
N PRO A 61 1.23 18.42 11.62
CA PRO A 61 -0.20 18.30 11.93
C PRO A 61 -1.15 18.95 10.92
N ASN A 62 -0.66 19.34 9.74
CA ASN A 62 -1.47 19.91 8.66
C ASN A 62 -2.17 18.83 7.81
N GLN A 63 -2.23 17.58 8.28
CA GLN A 63 -3.25 16.66 7.79
C GLN A 63 -4.54 16.99 8.50
N VAL A 64 -5.49 17.55 7.76
CA VAL A 64 -6.90 17.58 8.14
C VAL A 64 -7.30 16.13 8.38
N VAL A 65 -7.29 15.69 9.64
CA VAL A 65 -7.90 14.42 10.03
C VAL A 65 -9.38 14.63 9.77
N VAL A 66 -9.85 14.14 8.62
CA VAL A 66 -11.28 14.12 8.29
C VAL A 66 -11.90 13.16 9.29
N GLU A 67 -12.38 13.70 10.40
CA GLU A 67 -13.10 12.95 11.40
C GLU A 67 -14.40 12.47 10.75
N LEU A 68 -14.55 11.16 10.60
CA LEU A 68 -15.78 10.58 10.07
C LEU A 68 -16.91 10.97 11.01
N ASP A 69 -17.99 11.48 10.44
CA ASP A 69 -19.25 11.66 11.16
C ASP A 69 -19.64 10.34 11.85
N SER A 70 -20.16 10.48 13.06
CA SER A 70 -20.43 9.35 13.97
C SER A 70 -21.38 8.32 13.37
N ASP A 71 -22.37 8.74 12.57
CA ASP A 71 -23.31 7.85 11.89
C ASP A 71 -22.62 7.11 10.71
N THR A 72 -21.75 7.79 9.95
CA THR A 72 -20.97 7.15 8.88
C THR A 72 -20.01 6.10 9.43
N ARG A 73 -19.32 6.41 10.54
CA ARG A 73 -18.44 5.47 11.25
C ARG A 73 -19.23 4.23 11.70
N GLN A 74 -20.42 4.41 12.26
CA GLN A 74 -21.22 3.31 12.79
C GLN A 74 -21.67 2.36 11.66
N ARG A 75 -22.15 2.91 10.54
CA ARG A 75 -22.52 2.12 9.35
C ARG A 75 -21.35 1.29 8.81
N LEU A 76 -20.14 1.85 8.81
CA LEU A 76 -18.94 1.15 8.35
C LEU A 76 -18.58 -0.02 9.27
N VAL A 77 -18.65 0.19 10.59
CA VAL A 77 -18.41 -0.85 11.62
C VAL A 77 -19.42 -1.99 11.48
N ASP A 78 -20.71 -1.67 11.32
CA ASP A 78 -21.75 -2.69 11.23
C ASP A 78 -21.61 -3.54 9.96
N ARG A 79 -21.23 -2.94 8.82
CA ARG A 79 -20.90 -3.68 7.60
C ARG A 79 -19.68 -4.60 7.77
N LEU A 80 -18.63 -4.14 8.43
CA LEU A 80 -17.44 -4.97 8.70
C LEU A 80 -17.77 -6.15 9.61
N ARG A 81 -18.63 -5.94 10.61
CA ARG A 81 -19.12 -7.03 11.49
C ARG A 81 -19.93 -8.06 10.71
N GLN A 82 -20.85 -7.63 9.85
CA GLN A 82 -21.63 -8.53 9.00
C GLN A 82 -20.74 -9.33 8.05
N ALA A 83 -19.77 -8.69 7.39
CA ALA A 83 -18.84 -9.36 6.49
C ALA A 83 -17.97 -10.40 7.20
N ASN A 84 -17.56 -10.14 8.45
CA ASN A 84 -16.78 -11.08 9.26
C ASN A 84 -17.63 -12.16 9.94
N ALA A 85 -18.94 -11.95 10.13
CA ALA A 85 -19.87 -12.91 10.72
C ALA A 85 -20.40 -13.94 9.71
N THR A 86 -20.38 -13.62 8.42
CA THR A 86 -20.73 -14.58 7.36
C THR A 86 -19.61 -15.63 7.25
N PRO A 87 -19.85 -16.92 7.57
CA PRO A 87 -18.88 -17.96 7.32
C PRO A 87 -18.57 -17.97 5.83
N THR A 88 -17.29 -17.96 5.48
CA THR A 88 -16.80 -18.10 4.10
C THR A 88 -17.14 -19.49 3.56
N GLY A 89 -18.41 -19.68 3.18
CA GLY A 89 -18.87 -20.69 2.23
C GLY A 89 -19.16 -19.96 0.94
N GLY A 90 -18.23 -20.03 -0.01
CA GLY A 90 -18.28 -19.25 -1.24
C GLY A 90 -19.49 -19.59 -2.10
N THR A 91 -20.06 -18.55 -2.71
CA THR A 91 -20.61 -18.63 -4.06
C THR A 91 -20.50 -17.25 -4.69
N LEU A 92 -19.68 -17.19 -5.73
CA LEU A 92 -19.67 -16.12 -6.71
C LEU A 92 -21.08 -16.07 -7.34
N SER A 93 -21.92 -15.13 -6.93
CA SER A 93 -23.20 -14.88 -7.61
C SER A 93 -23.08 -13.59 -8.41
N THR A 94 -22.72 -13.77 -9.68
CA THR A 94 -23.12 -12.88 -10.76
C THR A 94 -24.63 -12.70 -10.68
N GLY A 95 -25.08 -11.44 -10.59
CA GLY A 95 -26.49 -11.06 -10.53
C GLY A 95 -26.63 -9.61 -10.95
N ASN A 96 -26.86 -9.42 -12.23
CA ASN A 96 -27.23 -8.14 -12.83
C ASN A 96 -28.63 -7.76 -12.31
N ASP A 97 -28.89 -6.46 -12.07
CA ASP A 97 -30.19 -5.79 -12.27
C ASP A 97 -30.04 -4.32 -11.78
N HIS A 98 -29.91 -3.36 -12.70
CA HIS A 98 -30.97 -2.60 -13.38
C HIS A 98 -31.29 -1.26 -12.67
N THR A 99 -30.71 -0.19 -13.20
CA THR A 99 -31.14 1.22 -13.06
C THR A 99 -32.51 1.38 -13.71
N PRO A 100 -33.48 2.09 -13.10
CA PRO A 100 -33.69 3.49 -13.51
C PRO A 100 -34.27 4.41 -12.42
N GLY A 101 -34.03 5.73 -12.52
CA GLY A 101 -34.79 6.70 -11.72
C GLY A 101 -34.17 8.09 -11.69
N GLY A 102 -34.36 8.86 -12.76
CA GLY A 102 -33.97 10.27 -12.81
C GLY A 102 -34.82 11.15 -11.91
N THR A 103 -34.21 12.15 -11.31
CA THR A 103 -34.91 13.32 -10.75
C THR A 103 -34.91 14.45 -11.78
N PRO A 104 -36.06 15.08 -12.07
CA PRO A 104 -36.11 16.22 -12.96
C PRO A 104 -35.52 17.45 -12.26
N VAL A 105 -34.59 18.11 -12.94
CA VAL A 105 -34.11 19.44 -12.60
C VAL A 105 -35.01 20.42 -13.37
N THR A 106 -35.69 21.31 -12.67
CA THR A 106 -36.38 22.47 -13.28
C THR A 106 -35.77 23.77 -12.73
N PRO A 107 -35.77 24.84 -13.52
CA PRO A 107 -34.88 26.00 -13.40
C PRO A 107 -35.23 26.98 -12.28
#